data_AF-A0A3M1K5M4-F1
#
_entry.id   AF-A0A3M1K5M4-F1
#
_cell.length_a   1.000
_cell.length_b   1.000
_cell.length_c   1.000
_cell.angle_alpha   90.00
_cell.angle_beta   90.00
_cell.angle_gamma   90.00
#
_symmetry.space_group_name_H-M   'P 1'
#
loop_
_entity.id
_entity.type
_entity.pdbx_description
1 polymer ?
#
loop_
_entity_poly.entity_id
_entity_poly.type
_entity_poly.pdbx_seq_one_letter_code
_entity_poly.pdbx_strand_id
1 'polypeptide(L)'
;MDGRRRIIPVILAGLAGMMMTIGFALPTPSVAEETAASRFDPARWRAVDPENLLLMDLANGRVAIELVPAFAPRSVAQIKRLVRSGFYDGLS
;
A
#
# COMPACT_ATOMS: atom_id res chain seq x y z
N MET A 1 -6.61 29.64 -67.66
CA MET A 1 -6.14 28.59 -66.74
C MET A 1 -4.64 28.50 -66.89
N ASP A 2 -3.94 28.46 -65.74
CA ASP A 2 -2.49 28.42 -65.53
C ASP A 2 -1.66 29.63 -65.98
N GLY A 3 -0.74 30.16 -65.18
CA GLY A 3 -0.28 29.73 -63.87
C GLY A 3 1.06 30.39 -63.57
N ARG A 4 1.23 30.80 -62.30
CA ARG A 4 2.51 30.97 -61.58
C ARG A 4 3.56 31.91 -62.22
N ARG A 5 3.74 33.07 -61.57
CA ARG A 5 4.97 33.39 -60.78
C ARG A 5 4.96 34.86 -60.36
N ARG A 6 4.38 35.14 -59.19
CA ARG A 6 4.67 36.38 -58.46
C ARG A 6 5.87 36.12 -57.55
N ILE A 7 6.95 36.80 -57.87
CA ILE A 7 8.25 36.77 -57.21
C ILE A 7 8.15 37.79 -56.08
N ILE A 8 8.12 37.33 -54.82
CA ILE A 8 8.23 38.21 -53.65
C ILE A 8 9.55 37.80 -52.95
N PRO A 9 10.44 38.75 -52.66
CA PRO A 9 11.77 38.46 -52.14
C PRO A 9 11.70 37.99 -50.68
N VAL A 10 12.34 36.86 -50.40
CA VAL A 10 12.64 36.40 -49.04
C VAL A 10 13.80 37.25 -48.53
N ILE A 11 13.50 38.16 -47.60
CA ILE A 11 14.53 38.87 -46.82
C ILE A 11 14.95 37.97 -45.66
N LEU A 12 16.23 37.63 -45.70
CA LEU A 12 17.02 37.01 -44.65
C LEU A 12 17.36 38.05 -43.57
N ALA A 13 16.86 37.87 -42.35
CA ALA A 13 17.50 38.39 -41.12
C ALA A 13 16.78 37.83 -39.89
N GLY A 14 17.45 36.99 -39.10
CA GLY A 14 17.64 37.35 -37.70
C GLY A 14 17.42 36.15 -36.77
N LEU A 15 18.52 35.47 -36.46
CA LEU A 15 18.65 34.54 -35.36
C LEU A 15 18.20 35.21 -34.06
N ALA A 16 17.08 34.78 -33.49
CA ALA A 16 16.69 35.11 -32.11
C ALA A 16 16.19 33.85 -31.41
N GLY A 17 17.15 33.12 -30.85
CA GLY A 17 17.04 32.45 -29.56
C GLY A 17 15.74 31.69 -29.27
N MET A 18 15.66 30.48 -29.80
CA MET A 18 14.96 29.38 -29.15
C MET A 18 15.47 29.23 -27.70
N MET A 19 14.61 29.45 -26.71
CA MET A 19 14.63 28.82 -25.39
C MET A 19 13.40 29.30 -24.60
N MET A 20 12.25 28.73 -24.92
CA MET A 20 11.13 28.71 -23.98
C MET A 20 11.53 27.73 -22.88
N THR A 21 12.00 28.25 -21.74
CA THR A 21 12.20 27.48 -20.52
C THR A 21 10.84 26.99 -20.04
N ILE A 22 10.44 25.80 -20.49
CA ILE A 22 9.45 25.03 -19.75
C ILE A 22 10.13 24.68 -18.44
N GLY A 23 9.78 25.41 -17.38
CA GLY A 23 10.13 25.04 -16.02
C GLY A 23 9.50 23.69 -15.73
N PHE A 24 10.27 22.63 -15.93
CA PHE A 24 9.90 21.30 -15.47
C PHE A 24 10.17 21.27 -13.97
N ALA A 25 9.26 21.91 -13.20
CA ALA A 25 9.16 21.64 -11.78
C ALA A 25 8.67 20.20 -11.68
N LEU A 26 9.60 19.26 -11.52
CA LEU A 26 9.24 17.92 -11.09
C LEU A 26 8.38 18.09 -9.83
N PRO A 27 7.21 17.44 -9.73
CA PRO A 27 6.53 17.38 -8.46
C PRO A 27 7.52 16.79 -7.47
N THR A 28 8.07 17.59 -6.56
CA THR A 28 8.84 17.06 -5.45
C THR A 28 7.80 16.28 -4.65
N PRO A 29 7.87 14.93 -4.60
CA PRO A 29 6.96 14.19 -3.75
C PRO A 29 7.12 14.80 -2.37
N SER A 30 6.03 15.35 -1.84
CA SER A 30 6.06 15.84 -0.48
C SER A 30 6.38 14.63 0.39
N VAL A 31 7.24 14.81 1.39
CA VAL A 31 7.54 13.75 2.38
C VAL A 31 6.24 13.19 2.98
N ALA A 32 5.16 13.99 2.98
CA ALA A 32 3.81 13.56 3.35
C ALA A 32 3.18 12.49 2.44
N GLU A 33 3.40 12.55 1.13
CA GLU A 33 2.85 11.62 0.13
C GLU A 33 3.61 10.28 0.12
N GLU A 34 4.94 10.32 0.28
CA GLU A 34 5.78 9.12 0.39
C GLU A 34 5.48 8.33 1.67
N THR A 35 5.20 9.04 2.77
CA THR A 35 4.81 8.39 4.03
C THR A 35 3.41 7.76 3.96
N ALA A 36 2.50 8.28 3.12
CA ALA A 36 1.16 7.72 2.96
C ALA A 36 1.16 6.43 2.12
N ALA A 37 1.99 6.38 1.07
CA ALA A 37 2.11 5.21 0.19
C ALA A 37 2.98 4.08 0.77
N SER A 38 3.91 4.39 1.68
CA SER A 38 4.92 3.44 2.19
C SER A 38 4.65 2.86 3.59
N ARG A 39 3.51 3.13 4.23
CA ARG A 39 3.29 2.69 5.63
C ARG A 39 3.01 1.19 5.82
N PHE A 40 2.47 0.52 4.81
CA PHE A 40 2.14 -0.90 4.90
C PHE A 40 2.77 -1.66 3.74
N ASP A 41 3.87 -2.36 4.04
CA ASP A 41 4.51 -3.30 3.13
C ASP A 41 4.01 -4.72 3.46
N PRO A 42 3.04 -5.28 2.72
CA PRO A 42 2.48 -6.60 3.02
C PRO A 42 3.53 -7.72 2.94
N ALA A 43 4.61 -7.53 2.19
CA ALA A 43 5.66 -8.54 2.06
C ALA A 43 6.47 -8.73 3.36
N ARG A 44 6.44 -7.75 4.28
CA ARG A 44 7.09 -7.84 5.59
C ARG A 44 6.25 -8.56 6.64
N TRP A 45 4.98 -8.81 6.35
CA TRP A 45 4.06 -9.45 7.27
C TRP A 45 3.74 -10.86 6.80
N ARG A 46 3.58 -11.77 7.76
CA ARG A 46 3.02 -13.10 7.50
C ARG A 46 1.57 -13.13 7.97
N ALA A 47 0.69 -13.67 7.14
CA ALA A 47 -0.67 -13.95 7.55
C ALA A 47 -0.71 -15.02 8.67
N VAL A 48 -1.51 -14.76 9.70
CA VAL A 48 -1.83 -15.75 10.73
C VAL A 48 -2.90 -16.69 10.19
N ASP A 49 -2.70 -17.99 10.35
CA ASP A 49 -3.73 -18.99 10.02
C ASP A 49 -4.94 -18.78 10.95
N PRO A 50 -6.13 -18.48 10.41
CA PRO A 50 -7.33 -18.25 11.23
C PRO A 50 -7.68 -19.44 12.14
N GLU A 51 -7.37 -20.67 11.74
CA GLU A 51 -7.60 -21.85 12.59
C GLU A 51 -6.73 -21.86 13.84
N ASN A 52 -5.65 -21.08 13.86
CA ASN A 52 -4.76 -20.91 15.00
C ASN A 52 -4.91 -19.53 15.65
N LEU A 53 -5.88 -18.71 15.26
CA LEU A 53 -6.13 -17.41 15.87
C LEU A 53 -7.32 -17.48 16.82
N LEU A 54 -7.09 -17.25 18.11
CA LEU A 54 -8.15 -17.09 19.10
C LEU A 54 -8.43 -15.61 19.35
N LEU A 55 -9.70 -15.26 19.36
CA LEU A 55 -10.16 -13.94 19.79
C LEU A 55 -10.88 -14.11 21.12
N MET A 56 -10.37 -13.45 22.15
CA MET A 56 -10.91 -13.48 23.50
C MET A 56 -11.47 -12.11 23.85
N ASP A 57 -12.76 -12.06 24.15
CA ASP A 57 -13.43 -10.85 24.60
C ASP A 57 -13.36 -10.76 26.12
N LEU A 58 -12.70 -9.73 26.61
CA LEU A 58 -12.61 -9.38 28.03
C LEU A 58 -13.39 -8.10 28.28
N ALA A 59 -13.74 -7.83 29.55
CA ALA A 59 -14.46 -6.61 29.94
C ALA A 59 -13.75 -5.31 29.52
N ASN A 60 -12.42 -5.34 29.39
CA ASN A 60 -11.58 -4.21 29.02
C ASN A 60 -11.10 -4.23 27.56
N GLY A 61 -11.54 -5.20 26.74
CA GLY A 61 -11.21 -5.24 25.33
C GLY A 61 -10.97 -6.65 24.78
N ARG A 62 -10.63 -6.71 23.49
CA ARG A 62 -10.37 -7.97 22.78
C ARG A 62 -8.88 -8.27 22.71
N VAL A 63 -8.52 -9.50 23.07
CA VAL A 63 -7.17 -10.05 22.92
C VAL A 63 -7.14 -11.05 21.77
N ALA A 64 -6.15 -10.92 20.89
CA ALA A 64 -5.87 -11.88 19.83
C ALA A 64 -4.66 -12.74 20.22
N ILE A 65 -4.81 -14.07 20.15
CA ILE A 65 -3.78 -15.03 20.55
C ILE A 65 -3.51 -15.97 19.37
N GLU A 66 -2.28 -15.98 18.86
CA GLU A 66 -1.83 -16.97 17.88
C GLU A 66 -1.35 -18.24 18.59
N LEU A 67 -1.98 -19.36 18.26
CA LEU A 67 -1.58 -20.70 18.69
C LEU A 67 -0.47 -21.23 17.78
N VAL A 68 0.51 -21.91 18.37
CA VAL A 68 1.65 -22.45 17.60
C VAL A 68 1.72 -23.98 17.73
N PRO A 69 1.02 -24.73 16.85
CA PRO A 69 0.98 -26.21 16.90
C PRO A 69 2.36 -26.86 16.82
N ALA A 70 3.31 -26.22 16.14
CA ALA A 70 4.66 -26.75 15.96
C ALA A 70 5.41 -26.93 17.30
N PHE A 71 5.15 -26.09 18.30
CA PHE A 71 5.77 -26.19 19.62
C PHE A 71 4.94 -27.03 20.61
N ALA A 72 3.62 -26.96 20.52
CA ALA A 72 2.73 -27.59 21.52
C ALA A 72 1.49 -28.22 20.89
N PRO A 73 1.63 -29.28 20.07
CA PRO A 73 0.53 -29.81 19.26
C PRO A 73 -0.65 -30.31 20.11
N ARG A 74 -0.34 -30.98 21.24
CA ARG A 74 -1.37 -31.51 22.16
C ARG A 74 -2.14 -30.40 22.87
N SER A 75 -1.42 -29.38 23.35
CA SER A 75 -2.02 -28.24 24.05
C SER A 75 -2.91 -27.44 23.11
N VAL A 76 -2.44 -27.16 21.89
CA VAL A 76 -3.23 -26.44 20.88
C VAL A 76 -4.50 -27.22 20.52
N ALA A 77 -4.41 -28.54 20.30
CA ALA A 77 -5.58 -29.36 20.02
C ALA A 77 -6.61 -29.31 21.16
N GLN A 78 -6.17 -29.40 22.41
CA GLN A 78 -7.06 -29.33 23.57
C GLN A 78 -7.72 -27.94 23.72
N ILE A 79 -6.94 -26.86 23.59
CA ILE A 79 -7.46 -25.49 23.65
C ILE A 79 -8.53 -25.29 22.58
N LYS A 80 -8.26 -25.70 21.33
CA LYS A 80 -9.25 -25.62 20.24
C LYS A 80 -10.55 -26.36 20.58
N ARG A 81 -10.48 -27.55 21.17
CA ARG A 81 -11.69 -28.28 21.60
C ARG A 81 -12.46 -27.50 22.67
N LEU A 82 -11.77 -27.01 23.70
CA LEU A 82 -12.41 -26.30 24.83
C LEU A 82 -13.07 -25.00 24.38
N VAL A 83 -12.38 -24.21 23.55
CA VAL A 83 -12.92 -22.99 22.95
C VAL A 83 -14.15 -23.29 22.09
N ARG A 84 -14.09 -24.30 21.21
CA ARG A 84 -15.23 -24.70 20.37
C ARG A 84 -16.42 -25.23 21.17
N SER A 85 -16.19 -25.71 22.41
CA SER A 85 -17.26 -26.12 23.33
C SER A 85 -17.83 -24.99 24.20
N GLY A 86 -17.33 -23.76 24.06
CA GLY A 86 -17.76 -22.62 24.89
C GLY A 86 -17.30 -22.70 26.34
N PHE A 87 -16.29 -23.53 26.66
CA PHE A 87 -15.87 -23.79 28.04
C PHE A 87 -15.44 -22.52 28.80
N TYR A 88 -14.87 -21.55 28.09
CA TYR A 88 -14.34 -20.31 28.69
C TYR A 88 -15.36 -19.17 28.74
N ASP A 89 -16.57 -19.38 28.22
CA ASP A 89 -17.58 -18.33 28.13
C ASP A 89 -18.14 -18.02 29.53
N GLY A 90 -18.12 -16.73 29.91
CA GLY A 90 -18.65 -16.28 31.20
C GLY A 90 -17.74 -16.54 32.42
N LEU A 91 -16.49 -16.96 32.21
CA LEU A 91 -15.49 -17.06 33.28
C LEU A 91 -14.79 -15.72 33.54
N SER A 92 -14.29 -15.50 34.76
CA SER A 92 -13.60 -14.27 35.19
C SER A 92 -12.32 -14.56 35.96
#